data_AF-A0A317K0Q9-F1
#
_entry.id   AF-A0A317K0Q9-F1
#
_cell.length_a   1.000
_cell.length_b   1.000
_cell.length_c   1.000
_cell.angle_alpha   90.00
_cell.angle_beta   90.00
_cell.angle_gamma   90.00
#
_symmetry.space_group_name_H-M   'P 1'
#
loop_
_entity.id
_entity.type
_entity.pdbx_description
1 polymer ?
#
loop_
_entity_poly.entity_id
_entity_poly.type
_entity_poly.pdbx_seq_one_letter_code
_entity_poly.pdbx_strand_id
1 'polypeptide(L)'
;MSRPRRLLPTLGLRARLMVIGVLGLAVGLALGGVVLLGALGWTLQRAVDTEAQRTADAVVLLAAEDALPDPLPVAGGQLRVQVVDAQGRVRAASIDADRLVPMLGPDQLRQGTRQRLVVDGQRLGLPGPVRVVTVPAGTPAEPLTVLVGKSMADVRHSLRVVRTLLLVGFPLLVAGLAVVAWRVIGATLRPVEALRSGAAEITGRAGSGRLPVPAAQDEIHRLAVTLNDMLARLESARDRQRAFVADAAHELRSPLTNIRTELEVARRLGDRTDWPAVADDLLADSERLGRLVDDLLLLARLDEEPAQGSSRRAVGPVELGELLRAVADRYPSPPVRLRLPDGPVWTEGDPEELRRVLTNLVENALRHARSDVLLAVTGPHPADRGVPVPRRPGGVATTASG
;
A
#
# COMPACT_ATOMS: atom_id res chain seq x y z
N MET A 1 -11.34 -34.52 10.35
CA MET A 1 -10.58 -33.61 9.45
C MET A 1 -10.48 -32.25 10.11
N SER A 2 -9.36 -32.01 10.78
CA SER A 2 -9.12 -30.87 11.66
C SER A 2 -8.74 -29.64 10.83
N ARG A 3 -9.61 -28.63 10.76
CA ARG A 3 -9.30 -27.34 10.13
C ARG A 3 -8.09 -26.71 10.85
N PRO A 4 -7.03 -26.27 10.14
CA PRO A 4 -5.91 -25.62 10.80
C PRO A 4 -6.40 -24.30 11.43
N ARG A 5 -6.36 -24.25 12.76
CA ARG A 5 -6.55 -23.01 13.54
C ARG A 5 -5.53 -21.99 13.02
N ARG A 6 -6.01 -20.98 12.29
CA ARG A 6 -5.20 -19.83 11.86
C ARG A 6 -4.76 -19.08 13.13
N LEU A 7 -3.57 -19.39 13.63
CA LEU A 7 -2.88 -18.73 14.76
C LEU A 7 -2.49 -17.25 14.49
N LEU A 8 -3.01 -16.63 13.42
CA LEU A 8 -2.63 -15.32 12.92
C LEU A 8 -3.66 -14.17 13.06
N PRO A 9 -4.68 -14.13 13.96
CA PRO A 9 -5.61 -12.99 13.97
C PRO A 9 -5.12 -11.80 14.83
N THR A 10 -4.09 -11.94 15.67
CA THR A 10 -3.67 -10.90 16.64
C THR A 10 -2.36 -10.20 16.29
N LEU A 11 -1.69 -10.61 15.20
CA LEU A 11 -0.41 -10.05 14.79
C LEU A 11 -0.64 -8.83 13.89
N GLY A 12 -0.11 -7.67 14.28
CA GLY A 12 -0.14 -6.46 13.47
C GLY A 12 0.49 -6.67 12.08
N LEU A 13 0.10 -5.85 11.10
CA LEU A 13 0.52 -5.96 9.69
C LEU A 13 2.04 -6.17 9.53
N ARG A 14 2.83 -5.43 10.31
CA ARG A 14 4.30 -5.54 10.38
C ARG A 14 4.77 -6.94 10.75
N ALA A 15 4.22 -7.53 11.80
CA ALA A 15 4.62 -8.85 12.26
C ALA A 15 4.21 -9.94 11.26
N ARG A 16 3.05 -9.80 10.62
CA ARG A 16 2.58 -10.73 9.60
C ARG A 16 3.47 -10.73 8.35
N LEU A 17 3.83 -9.55 7.83
CA LEU A 17 4.74 -9.42 6.68
C LEU A 17 6.13 -9.99 7.00
N MET A 18 6.65 -9.71 8.20
CA MET A 18 7.92 -10.25 8.68
C MET A 18 7.91 -11.78 8.75
N VAL A 19 6.88 -12.38 9.37
CA VAL A 19 6.77 -13.83 9.49
C VAL A 19 6.69 -14.48 8.12
N ILE A 20 5.88 -13.95 7.20
CA ILE A 20 5.75 -14.51 5.84
C ILE A 20 7.08 -14.40 5.08
N GLY A 21 7.73 -13.23 5.10
CA GLY A 21 8.99 -13.01 4.39
C GLY A 21 10.13 -13.87 4.94
N VAL A 22 10.30 -13.91 6.26
CA VAL A 22 11.34 -14.71 6.92
C VAL A 22 11.09 -16.20 6.73
N LEU A 23 9.84 -16.67 6.84
CA LEU A 23 9.50 -18.06 6.59
C LEU A 23 9.75 -18.45 5.13
N GLY A 24 9.33 -17.61 4.18
CA GLY A 24 9.56 -17.84 2.75
C GLY A 24 11.05 -17.95 2.43
N LEU A 25 11.87 -17.05 2.96
CA LEU A 25 13.31 -17.11 2.81
C LEU A 25 13.91 -18.37 3.45
N ALA A 26 13.52 -18.70 4.68
CA ALA A 26 14.03 -19.88 5.38
C ALA A 26 13.70 -21.17 4.63
N VAL A 27 12.50 -21.29 4.08
CA VAL A 27 12.08 -22.43 3.24
C VAL A 27 12.90 -22.45 1.95
N GLY A 28 13.05 -21.31 1.26
CA GLY A 28 13.85 -21.22 0.04
C GLY A 28 15.31 -21.64 0.25
N LEU A 29 15.94 -21.15 1.32
CA LEU A 29 17.30 -21.55 1.72
C LEU A 29 17.36 -23.03 2.06
N ALA A 30 16.41 -23.57 2.82
CA ALA A 30 16.38 -24.99 3.16
C ALA A 30 16.28 -25.88 1.91
N LEU A 31 15.40 -25.53 0.97
CA LEU A 31 15.27 -26.24 -0.32
C LEU A 31 16.58 -26.16 -1.13
N GLY A 32 17.16 -24.97 -1.24
CA GLY A 32 18.45 -24.78 -1.92
C GLY A 32 19.57 -25.59 -1.28
N GLY A 33 19.62 -25.66 0.05
CA GLY A 33 20.58 -26.47 0.80
C GLY A 33 20.42 -27.98 0.56
N VAL A 34 19.18 -28.48 0.49
CA VAL A 34 18.88 -29.89 0.15
C VAL A 34 19.32 -30.20 -1.29
N VAL A 35 19.00 -29.33 -2.24
CA VAL A 35 19.42 -29.48 -3.65
C VAL A 35 20.94 -29.47 -3.76
N LEU A 36 21.62 -28.55 -3.08
CA LEU A 36 23.08 -28.45 -3.06
C LEU A 36 23.73 -29.72 -2.49
N LEU A 37 23.25 -30.21 -1.34
CA LEU A 37 23.77 -31.44 -0.73
C LEU A 37 23.53 -32.67 -1.63
N GLY A 38 22.36 -32.75 -2.27
CA GLY A 38 22.04 -33.81 -3.22
C GLY A 38 22.94 -33.78 -4.44
N ALA A 39 23.12 -32.60 -5.06
CA ALA A 39 23.97 -32.41 -6.22
C ALA A 39 25.45 -32.69 -5.90
N LEU A 40 25.95 -32.18 -4.77
CA LEU A 40 27.32 -32.44 -4.32
C LEU A 40 27.54 -33.94 -4.07
N GLY A 41 26.61 -34.60 -3.37
CA GLY A 41 26.69 -36.03 -3.09
C GLY A 41 26.71 -36.87 -4.37
N TRP A 42 25.84 -36.54 -5.32
CA TRP A 42 25.78 -37.21 -6.62
C TRP A 42 27.06 -37.02 -7.44
N THR A 43 27.60 -35.80 -7.49
CA THR A 43 28.86 -35.50 -8.19
C THR A 43 30.04 -36.26 -7.58
N LEU A 44 30.17 -36.26 -6.26
CA LEU A 44 31.24 -36.95 -5.55
C LEU A 44 31.13 -38.48 -5.71
N GLN A 45 29.92 -39.04 -5.65
CA GLN A 45 29.69 -40.46 -5.90
C GLN A 45 30.04 -40.87 -7.33
N ARG A 46 29.68 -40.04 -8.32
CA ARG A 46 30.05 -40.29 -9.72
C ARG A 46 31.56 -40.21 -9.95
N ALA A 47 32.25 -39.31 -9.27
CA ALA A 47 33.71 -39.24 -9.35
C ALA A 47 34.35 -40.53 -8.84
N VAL A 48 33.91 -41.03 -7.68
CA VAL A 48 34.35 -42.32 -7.11
C VAL A 48 34.07 -43.48 -8.06
N ASP A 49 32.84 -43.58 -8.60
CA ASP A 49 32.46 -44.60 -9.58
C ASP A 49 33.36 -44.56 -10.81
N THR A 50 33.55 -43.37 -11.39
CA THR A 50 34.31 -43.18 -12.63
C THR A 50 35.76 -43.57 -12.46
N GLU A 51 36.38 -43.21 -11.34
CA GLU A 51 37.77 -43.53 -11.04
C GLU A 51 37.99 -45.02 -10.77
N ALA A 52 37.09 -45.64 -10.01
CA ALA A 52 37.13 -47.08 -9.78
C ALA A 52 36.99 -47.86 -11.10
N GLN A 53 36.11 -47.39 -12.00
CA GLN A 53 35.86 -48.02 -13.29
C GLN A 53 37.04 -47.85 -14.26
N ARG A 54 37.66 -46.66 -14.33
CA ARG A 54 38.90 -46.43 -15.09
C ARG A 54 40.05 -47.31 -14.61
N THR A 55 40.18 -47.47 -13.28
CA THR A 55 41.19 -48.35 -12.68
C THR A 55 40.93 -49.81 -13.04
N ALA A 56 39.66 -50.24 -12.99
CA ALA A 56 39.28 -51.60 -13.36
C ALA A 56 39.57 -51.87 -14.84
N ASP A 57 39.18 -50.97 -15.74
CA ASP A 57 39.42 -51.12 -17.18
C ASP A 57 40.93 -51.16 -17.50
N ALA A 58 41.78 -50.41 -16.78
CA ALA A 58 43.23 -50.49 -16.94
C ALA A 58 43.80 -51.87 -16.53
N VAL A 59 43.30 -52.47 -15.44
CA VAL A 59 43.73 -53.80 -14.99
C VAL A 59 43.17 -54.91 -15.89
N VAL A 60 41.99 -54.72 -16.47
CA VAL A 60 41.43 -55.63 -17.49
C VAL A 60 42.36 -55.74 -18.69
N LEU A 61 42.96 -54.63 -19.14
CA LEU A 61 43.93 -54.64 -20.24
C LEU A 61 45.18 -55.45 -19.89
N LEU A 62 45.73 -55.28 -18.68
CA LEU A 62 46.86 -56.09 -18.19
C LEU A 62 46.52 -57.58 -18.11
N ALA A 63 45.29 -57.91 -17.67
CA ALA A 63 44.80 -59.28 -17.63
C ALA A 63 44.62 -59.90 -19.03
N ALA A 64 44.27 -59.09 -20.03
CA ALA A 64 44.12 -59.56 -21.41
C ALA A 64 45.46 -59.88 -22.08
N GLU A 65 46.54 -59.21 -21.66
CA GLU A 65 47.91 -59.45 -22.13
C GLU A 65 48.62 -60.58 -21.36
N ASP A 66 47.92 -61.28 -20.45
CA ASP A 66 48.48 -62.26 -19.51
C ASP A 66 49.69 -61.72 -18.70
N ALA A 67 49.70 -60.40 -18.50
CA ALA A 67 50.78 -59.66 -17.88
C ALA A 67 50.28 -59.02 -16.59
N LEU A 68 49.72 -59.82 -15.67
CA LEU A 68 49.28 -59.37 -14.35
C LEU A 68 50.46 -59.33 -13.37
N PRO A 69 51.06 -58.14 -13.10
CA PRO A 69 52.06 -58.03 -12.05
C PRO A 69 51.42 -58.28 -10.67
N ASP A 70 52.16 -58.99 -9.80
CA ASP A 70 51.83 -59.12 -8.39
C ASP A 70 52.97 -58.51 -7.55
N PRO A 71 52.78 -57.32 -6.93
CA PRO A 71 51.53 -56.59 -6.77
C PRO A 71 51.12 -55.72 -7.98
N LEU A 72 49.81 -55.45 -8.10
CA LEU A 72 49.27 -54.55 -9.13
C LEU A 72 49.75 -53.10 -8.92
N PRO A 73 50.18 -52.38 -9.98
CA PRO A 73 50.74 -51.03 -9.88
C PRO A 73 49.63 -49.97 -9.78
N VAL A 74 48.89 -50.00 -8.68
CA VAL A 74 47.80 -49.05 -8.41
C VAL A 74 48.28 -48.00 -7.43
N ALA A 75 48.33 -46.74 -7.89
CA ALA A 75 48.71 -45.63 -7.04
C ALA A 75 47.50 -45.18 -6.20
N GLY A 76 47.67 -45.16 -4.87
CA GLY A 76 46.74 -44.49 -3.96
C GLY A 76 46.27 -45.36 -2.79
N GLY A 77 46.56 -44.92 -1.56
CA GLY A 77 46.22 -45.64 -0.33
C GLY A 77 44.71 -45.76 0.00
N GLN A 78 43.84 -45.25 -0.87
CA GLN A 78 42.37 -45.37 -0.74
C GLN A 78 41.75 -46.34 -1.75
N LEU A 79 42.56 -46.91 -2.64
CA LEU A 79 42.16 -47.89 -3.63
C LEU A 79 42.64 -49.28 -3.20
N ARG A 80 41.79 -50.27 -3.39
CA ARG A 80 42.12 -51.68 -3.20
C ARG A 80 41.68 -52.40 -4.47
N VAL A 81 42.61 -53.09 -5.10
CA VAL A 81 42.34 -53.84 -6.32
C VAL A 81 42.66 -55.30 -6.09
N GLN A 82 41.76 -56.17 -6.51
CA GLN A 82 41.97 -57.61 -6.55
C GLN A 82 41.49 -58.16 -7.89
N VAL A 83 42.18 -59.17 -8.39
CA VAL A 83 41.73 -60.00 -9.51
C VAL A 83 41.41 -61.36 -8.94
N VAL A 84 40.19 -61.85 -9.15
CA VAL A 84 39.73 -63.16 -8.68
C VAL A 84 39.34 -64.06 -9.84
N ASP A 85 39.55 -65.36 -9.67
CA ASP A 85 39.10 -66.38 -10.61
C ASP A 85 37.64 -66.82 -10.39
N ALA A 86 37.15 -67.74 -11.23
CA ALA A 86 35.80 -68.29 -11.13
C ALA A 86 35.54 -69.10 -9.84
N GLN A 87 36.58 -69.46 -9.10
CA GLN A 87 36.45 -70.12 -7.80
C GLN A 87 36.52 -69.10 -6.64
N GLY A 88 36.65 -67.81 -6.94
CA GLY A 88 36.76 -66.74 -5.95
C GLY A 88 38.14 -66.64 -5.29
N ARG A 89 39.17 -67.27 -5.87
CA ARG A 89 40.55 -67.18 -5.38
C ARG A 89 41.22 -65.95 -5.96
N VAL A 90 41.96 -65.22 -5.12
CA VAL A 90 42.70 -64.01 -5.51
C VAL A 90 43.94 -64.43 -6.31
N ARG A 91 44.04 -63.94 -7.55
CA ARG A 91 45.17 -64.18 -8.47
C ARG A 91 46.22 -63.08 -8.41
N ALA A 92 45.78 -61.84 -8.28
CA ALA A 92 46.64 -60.68 -8.14
C ALA A 92 45.96 -59.64 -7.25
N ALA A 93 46.74 -58.87 -6.50
CA ALA A 93 46.22 -57.82 -5.63
C ALA A 93 47.13 -56.59 -5.64
N SER A 94 46.55 -55.42 -5.38
CA SER A 94 47.33 -54.20 -5.10
C SER A 94 48.09 -54.35 -3.78
N ILE A 95 49.18 -53.58 -3.60
CA ILE A 95 50.07 -53.62 -2.42
C ILE A 95 49.30 -53.65 -1.09
N ASP A 96 48.29 -52.80 -0.95
CA ASP A 96 47.54 -52.64 0.31
C ASP A 96 46.28 -53.54 0.42
N ALA A 97 46.02 -54.41 -0.56
CA ALA A 97 44.85 -55.28 -0.57
C ALA A 97 45.18 -56.66 0.03
N ASP A 98 44.21 -57.24 0.74
CA ASP A 98 44.31 -58.60 1.26
C ASP A 98 44.47 -59.59 0.09
N ARG A 99 45.39 -60.55 0.22
CA ARG A 99 45.71 -61.53 -0.82
C ARG A 99 45.01 -62.87 -0.59
N LEU A 100 44.49 -63.08 0.61
CA LEU A 100 43.90 -64.35 1.03
C LEU A 100 42.37 -64.29 1.03
N VAL A 101 41.82 -63.10 1.29
CA VAL A 101 40.36 -62.91 1.40
C VAL A 101 39.84 -62.04 0.25
N PRO A 102 38.90 -62.55 -0.56
CA PRO A 102 38.30 -61.76 -1.63
C PRO A 102 37.44 -60.62 -1.06
N MET A 103 37.47 -59.45 -1.71
CA MET A 103 36.71 -58.26 -1.27
C MET A 103 35.20 -58.48 -1.21
N LEU A 104 34.68 -59.36 -2.09
CA LEU A 104 33.28 -59.74 -2.16
C LEU A 104 33.16 -61.24 -1.87
N GLY A 105 32.16 -61.61 -1.07
CA GLY A 105 31.82 -63.01 -0.86
C GLY A 105 31.22 -63.65 -2.13
N PRO A 106 31.17 -64.99 -2.21
CA PRO A 106 30.62 -65.72 -3.37
C PRO A 106 29.16 -65.35 -3.65
N ASP A 107 28.36 -65.06 -2.64
CA ASP A 107 26.96 -64.66 -2.80
C ASP A 107 26.78 -63.21 -3.35
N GLN A 108 27.82 -62.38 -3.21
CA GLN A 108 27.81 -60.98 -3.62
C GLN A 108 28.39 -60.77 -5.02
N LEU A 109 29.34 -61.63 -5.42
CA LEU A 109 30.03 -61.57 -6.70
C LEU A 109 29.23 -62.30 -7.79
N ARG A 110 28.66 -61.57 -8.75
CA ARG A 110 28.10 -62.18 -9.97
C ARG A 110 29.14 -62.19 -11.08
N GLN A 111 29.62 -63.38 -11.40
CA GLN A 111 30.60 -63.58 -12.47
C GLN A 111 30.07 -63.10 -13.82
N GLY A 112 30.98 -62.64 -14.67
CA GLY A 112 30.66 -62.15 -16.01
C GLY A 112 29.86 -60.84 -16.05
N THR A 113 29.54 -60.23 -14.91
CA THR A 113 28.67 -59.06 -14.84
C THR A 113 29.38 -57.85 -14.21
N ARG A 114 29.22 -56.68 -14.81
CA ARG A 114 29.63 -55.42 -14.19
C ARG A 114 28.68 -55.05 -13.06
N GLN A 115 29.19 -54.92 -11.84
CA GLN A 115 28.39 -54.58 -10.66
C GLN A 115 28.98 -53.38 -9.92
N ARG A 116 28.11 -52.67 -9.21
CA ARG A 116 28.46 -51.58 -8.30
C ARG A 116 27.80 -51.85 -6.96
N LEU A 117 28.60 -52.10 -5.94
CA LEU A 117 28.13 -52.43 -4.60
C LEU A 117 28.80 -51.53 -3.57
N VAL A 118 28.18 -51.41 -2.40
CA VAL A 118 28.78 -50.72 -1.26
C VAL A 118 29.00 -51.76 -0.17
N VAL A 119 30.24 -51.89 0.29
CA VAL A 119 30.64 -52.82 1.35
C VAL A 119 31.22 -52.06 2.53
N ASP A 120 31.32 -52.71 3.69
CA ASP A 120 32.01 -52.15 4.84
C ASP A 120 33.52 -52.16 4.61
N GLY A 121 34.15 -50.99 4.68
CA GLY A 121 35.59 -50.84 4.51
C GLY A 121 36.40 -51.35 5.68
N GLN A 122 35.82 -51.63 6.85
CA GLN A 122 36.56 -52.26 7.95
C GLN A 122 37.16 -53.61 7.53
N ARG A 123 36.46 -54.37 6.68
CA ARG A 123 36.96 -55.64 6.12
C ARG A 123 38.12 -55.45 5.13
N LEU A 124 38.31 -54.23 4.64
CA LEU A 124 39.27 -53.87 3.59
C LEU A 124 40.40 -52.96 4.13
N GLY A 125 40.47 -52.74 5.44
CA GLY A 125 41.40 -51.80 6.05
C GLY A 125 41.19 -50.34 5.60
N LEU A 126 39.99 -50.00 5.15
CA LEU A 126 39.62 -48.67 4.67
C LEU A 126 38.63 -47.99 5.63
N PRO A 127 38.74 -46.68 5.86
CA PRO A 127 37.78 -45.97 6.68
C PRO A 127 36.42 -45.90 5.97
N GLY A 128 35.37 -46.35 6.64
CA GLY A 128 34.00 -46.19 6.15
C GLY A 128 33.54 -47.16 5.07
N PRO A 129 32.36 -46.94 4.46
CA PRO A 129 31.86 -47.74 3.37
C PRO A 129 32.74 -47.53 2.15
N VAL A 130 32.96 -48.62 1.43
CA VAL A 130 33.78 -48.70 0.23
C VAL A 130 32.86 -49.00 -0.94
N ARG A 131 33.03 -48.23 -2.00
CA ARG A 131 32.38 -48.49 -3.29
C ARG A 131 33.21 -49.52 -4.04
N VAL A 132 32.63 -50.69 -4.29
CA VAL A 132 33.26 -51.77 -5.04
C VAL A 132 32.65 -51.85 -6.43
N VAL A 133 33.51 -51.77 -7.45
CA VAL A 133 33.16 -51.97 -8.86
C VAL A 133 33.75 -53.30 -9.31
N THR A 134 32.92 -54.15 -9.92
CA THR A 134 33.37 -55.39 -10.55
C THR A 134 33.36 -55.24 -12.05
N VAL A 135 34.40 -55.75 -12.73
CA VAL A 135 34.49 -55.79 -14.19
C VAL A 135 34.99 -57.18 -14.61
N PRO A 136 34.29 -57.87 -15.53
CA PRO A 136 34.76 -59.15 -16.05
C PRO A 136 36.04 -58.96 -16.87
N ALA A 137 36.97 -59.91 -16.74
CA ALA A 137 38.28 -59.93 -17.39
C ALA A 137 38.66 -61.37 -17.76
N GLY A 138 39.86 -61.55 -18.33
CA GLY A 138 40.37 -62.86 -18.72
C GLY A 138 39.75 -63.39 -20.01
N THR A 139 40.09 -64.63 -20.34
CA THR A 139 39.60 -65.30 -21.56
C THR A 139 38.38 -66.17 -21.24
N PRO A 140 37.60 -66.63 -22.25
CA PRO A 140 36.52 -67.57 -22.00
C PRO A 140 36.97 -68.89 -21.35
N ALA A 141 38.24 -69.27 -21.53
CA ALA A 141 38.83 -70.46 -20.92
C ALA A 141 39.24 -70.20 -19.45
N GLU A 142 39.70 -68.99 -19.14
CA GLU A 142 40.11 -68.56 -17.80
C GLU A 142 39.39 -67.25 -17.41
N PRO A 143 38.11 -67.33 -17.00
CA PRO A 143 37.33 -66.17 -16.63
C PRO A 143 37.87 -65.56 -15.31
N LEU A 144 38.20 -64.28 -15.38
CA LEU A 144 38.67 -63.48 -14.25
C LEU A 144 37.65 -62.36 -13.95
N THR A 145 37.68 -61.84 -12.74
CA THR A 145 36.94 -60.63 -12.38
C THR A 145 37.85 -59.67 -11.64
N VAL A 146 37.91 -58.42 -12.11
CA VAL A 146 38.63 -57.33 -11.46
C VAL A 146 37.68 -56.65 -10.47
N LEU A 147 38.09 -56.54 -9.22
CA LEU A 147 37.40 -55.84 -8.14
C LEU A 147 38.20 -54.60 -7.78
N VAL A 148 37.56 -53.44 -7.83
CA VAL A 148 38.15 -52.17 -7.39
C VAL A 148 37.29 -51.58 -6.28
N GLY A 149 37.83 -51.53 -5.07
CA GLY A 149 37.25 -50.85 -3.92
C GLY A 149 37.86 -49.47 -3.72
N LYS A 150 37.02 -48.44 -3.65
CA LYS A 150 37.41 -47.08 -3.26
C LYS A 150 36.64 -46.60 -2.03
N SER A 151 37.36 -46.06 -1.03
CA SER A 151 36.72 -45.50 0.18
C SER A 151 35.80 -44.32 -0.15
N MET A 152 34.63 -44.28 0.50
CA MET A 152 33.71 -43.13 0.47
C MET A 152 33.82 -42.27 1.75
N ALA A 153 34.90 -42.39 2.51
CA ALA A 153 35.13 -41.57 3.70
C ALA A 153 35.17 -40.07 3.36
N ASP A 154 35.95 -39.69 2.37
CA ASP A 154 36.14 -38.29 1.99
C ASP A 154 34.86 -37.65 1.48
N VAL A 155 34.06 -38.41 0.71
CA VAL A 155 32.74 -37.99 0.25
C VAL A 155 31.82 -37.67 1.43
N ARG A 156 31.75 -38.57 2.41
CA ARG A 156 30.91 -38.36 3.60
C ARG A 156 31.44 -37.26 4.51
N HIS A 157 32.76 -37.13 4.62
CA HIS A 157 33.38 -36.05 5.38
C HIS A 157 33.02 -34.70 4.76
N SER A 158 33.18 -34.57 3.44
CA SER A 158 32.84 -33.36 2.68
C SER A 158 31.36 -32.99 2.83
N LEU A 159 30.46 -33.96 2.66
CA LEU A 159 29.02 -33.75 2.86
C LEU A 159 28.69 -33.36 4.30
N ARG A 160 29.37 -33.93 5.31
CA ARG A 160 29.17 -33.59 6.72
C ARG A 160 29.62 -32.17 7.02
N VAL A 161 30.77 -31.75 6.51
CA VAL A 161 31.30 -30.40 6.66
C VAL A 161 30.32 -29.40 6.06
N VAL A 162 29.92 -29.58 4.81
CA VAL A 162 28.95 -28.71 4.13
C VAL A 162 27.60 -28.70 4.86
N ARG A 163 27.07 -29.88 5.25
CA ARG A 163 25.82 -29.96 6.02
C ARG A 163 25.90 -29.19 7.33
N THR A 164 27.00 -29.32 8.07
CA THR A 164 27.19 -28.61 9.34
C THR A 164 27.27 -27.11 9.12
N LEU A 165 28.01 -26.68 8.09
CA LEU A 165 28.09 -25.27 7.71
C LEU A 165 26.72 -24.70 7.31
N LEU A 166 25.91 -25.45 6.58
CA LEU A 166 24.54 -25.03 6.22
C LEU A 166 23.63 -24.97 7.45
N LEU A 167 23.68 -25.97 8.33
CA LEU A 167 22.85 -26.04 9.55
C LEU A 167 23.16 -24.94 10.56
N VAL A 168 24.40 -24.43 10.59
CA VAL A 168 24.79 -23.32 11.47
C VAL A 168 24.67 -21.98 10.74
N GLY A 169 25.17 -21.89 9.51
CA GLY A 169 25.24 -20.66 8.74
C GLY A 169 23.88 -20.14 8.29
N PHE A 170 22.96 -21.00 7.85
CA PHE A 170 21.65 -20.54 7.38
C PHE A 170 20.79 -19.95 8.50
N PRO A 171 20.65 -20.57 9.69
CA PRO A 171 19.93 -19.94 10.80
C PRO A 171 20.53 -18.60 11.21
N LEU A 172 21.85 -18.49 11.27
CA LEU A 172 22.53 -17.23 11.58
C LEU A 172 22.25 -16.15 10.51
N LEU A 173 22.30 -16.52 9.23
CA LEU A 173 22.00 -15.62 8.12
C LEU A 173 20.53 -15.17 8.14
N VAL A 174 19.59 -16.09 8.36
CA VAL A 174 18.16 -15.79 8.47
C VAL A 174 17.89 -14.90 9.69
N ALA A 175 18.51 -15.18 10.83
CA ALA A 175 18.39 -14.35 12.03
C ALA A 175 18.93 -12.94 11.81
N GLY A 176 20.11 -12.82 11.20
CA GLY A 176 20.70 -11.53 10.84
C GLY A 176 19.80 -10.71 9.91
N LEU A 177 19.29 -11.33 8.84
CA LEU A 177 18.38 -10.65 7.92
C LEU A 177 17.05 -10.29 8.60
N ALA A 178 16.52 -11.15 9.48
CA ALA A 178 15.30 -10.86 10.23
C ALA A 178 15.50 -9.64 11.15
N VAL A 179 16.66 -9.48 11.79
CA VAL A 179 16.97 -8.30 12.60
C VAL A 179 17.03 -7.03 11.73
N VAL A 180 17.70 -7.11 10.57
CA VAL A 180 17.78 -5.98 9.62
C VAL A 180 16.40 -5.60 9.11
N ALA A 181 15.62 -6.56 8.62
CA ALA A 181 14.27 -6.34 8.13
C ALA A 181 13.34 -5.78 9.22
N TRP A 182 13.46 -6.26 10.47
CA TRP A 182 12.71 -5.72 11.59
C TRP A 182 13.02 -4.23 11.83
N ARG A 183 14.30 -3.85 11.76
CA ARG A 183 14.75 -2.46 11.95
C ARG A 183 14.28 -1.56 10.81
N VAL A 184 14.46 -1.99 9.56
CA VAL A 184 14.06 -1.23 8.37
C VAL A 184 12.55 -1.01 8.33
N ILE A 185 11.75 -2.09 8.42
CA ILE A 185 10.28 -1.97 8.39
C ILE A 185 9.77 -1.13 9.57
N GLY A 186 10.41 -1.25 10.74
CA GLY A 186 10.09 -0.42 11.89
C GLY A 186 10.32 1.07 11.64
N ALA A 187 11.45 1.42 11.03
CA ALA A 187 11.76 2.80 10.68
C ALA A 187 10.80 3.34 9.62
N THR A 188 10.51 2.57 8.56
CA THR A 188 9.63 2.97 7.46
C THR A 188 8.17 3.16 7.90
N LEU A 189 7.67 2.34 8.83
CA LEU A 189 6.28 2.44 9.31
C LEU A 189 6.09 3.40 10.49
N ARG A 190 7.17 3.89 11.11
CA ARG A 190 7.09 4.82 12.24
C ARG A 190 6.29 6.10 11.91
N PRO A 191 6.43 6.73 10.74
CA PRO A 191 5.63 7.90 10.36
C PRO A 191 4.13 7.61 10.26
N VAL A 192 3.74 6.41 9.78
CA VAL A 192 2.34 6.01 9.70
C VAL A 192 1.72 5.89 11.09
N GLU A 193 2.45 5.31 12.03
CA GLU A 193 1.99 5.21 13.42
C GLU A 193 1.89 6.60 14.08
N ALA A 194 2.80 7.53 13.75
CA ALA A 194 2.72 8.91 14.19
C ALA A 194 1.44 9.60 13.66
N LEU A 195 1.13 9.45 12.37
CA LEU A 195 -0.12 9.94 11.78
C LEU A 195 -1.36 9.32 12.44
N ARG A 196 -1.37 8.00 12.66
CA ARG A 196 -2.46 7.29 13.35
C ARG A 196 -2.68 7.84 14.76
N SER A 197 -1.61 8.01 15.53
CA SER A 197 -1.67 8.53 16.89
C SER A 197 -2.14 9.99 16.93
N GLY A 198 -1.63 10.84 16.04
CA GLY A 198 -2.06 12.23 15.93
C GLY A 198 -3.55 12.36 15.55
N ALA A 199 -4.02 11.53 14.62
CA ALA A 199 -5.45 11.52 14.25
C ALA A 199 -6.35 11.08 15.42
N ALA A 200 -5.92 10.08 16.20
CA ALA A 200 -6.63 9.64 17.40
C ALA A 200 -6.67 10.72 18.49
N GLU A 201 -5.60 11.52 18.62
CA GLU A 201 -5.56 12.63 19.57
C GLU A 201 -6.50 13.78 19.17
N ILE A 202 -6.52 14.15 17.88
CA ILE A 202 -7.39 15.20 17.33
C ILE A 202 -8.88 14.82 17.41
N THR A 203 -9.21 13.52 17.39
CA THR A 203 -10.59 13.06 17.55
C THR A 203 -11.01 12.94 19.02
N GLY A 204 -10.09 12.56 19.92
CA GLY A 204 -10.39 12.36 21.34
C GLY A 204 -10.47 13.65 22.16
N ARG A 205 -9.74 14.69 21.77
CA ARG A 205 -9.89 16.06 22.28
C ARG A 205 -10.48 16.85 21.13
N ALA A 206 -11.58 17.58 21.31
CA ALA A 206 -12.16 18.46 20.29
C ALA A 206 -11.24 19.66 19.95
N GLY A 207 -9.97 19.40 19.66
CA GLY A 207 -8.89 20.33 19.55
C GLY A 207 -8.44 20.48 18.10
N SER A 208 -8.21 21.73 17.73
CA SER A 208 -7.44 22.10 16.55
C SER A 208 -6.02 21.55 16.69
N GLY A 209 -5.54 20.87 15.65
CA GLY A 209 -4.25 20.23 15.67
C GLY A 209 -3.83 19.83 14.26
N ARG A 210 -2.52 19.89 14.00
CA ARG A 210 -1.93 19.43 12.75
C ARG A 210 -1.27 18.09 12.97
N LEU A 211 -1.42 17.20 11.99
CA LEU A 211 -0.70 15.94 11.95
C LEU A 211 0.78 16.20 11.67
N PRO A 212 1.69 15.41 12.27
CA PRO A 212 3.12 15.53 12.02
C PRO A 212 3.43 15.21 10.55
N VAL A 213 4.12 16.12 9.87
CA VAL A 213 4.53 15.95 8.47
C VAL A 213 5.95 15.39 8.44
N PRO A 214 6.17 14.18 7.89
CA PRO A 214 7.51 13.62 7.73
C PRO A 214 8.39 14.50 6.83
N ALA A 215 9.68 14.61 7.17
CA ALA A 215 10.65 15.37 6.37
C ALA A 215 10.98 14.69 5.02
N ALA A 216 10.86 13.37 4.94
CA ALA A 216 11.05 12.63 3.70
C ALA A 216 9.87 12.91 2.77
N GLN A 217 10.13 13.38 1.54
CA GLN A 217 9.09 13.77 0.56
C GLN A 217 8.51 12.57 -0.20
N ASP A 218 8.13 11.52 0.54
CA ASP A 218 7.59 10.27 0.01
C ASP A 218 6.05 10.26 -0.04
N GLU A 219 5.47 9.09 -0.30
CA GLU A 219 4.02 8.85 -0.29
C GLU A 219 3.38 9.24 1.05
N ILE A 220 4.09 9.03 2.17
CA ILE A 220 3.58 9.30 3.51
C ILE A 220 3.54 10.81 3.76
N HIS A 221 4.52 11.56 3.27
CA HIS A 221 4.47 13.03 3.30
C HIS A 221 3.28 13.58 2.53
N ARG A 222 3.05 13.13 1.29
CA ARG A 222 1.89 13.57 0.49
C ARG A 222 0.57 13.26 1.22
N LEU A 223 0.46 12.08 1.84
CA LEU A 223 -0.70 11.73 2.65
C LEU A 223 -0.87 12.67 3.85
N ALA A 224 0.20 12.97 4.58
CA ALA A 224 0.17 13.87 5.73
C ALA A 224 -0.28 15.29 5.34
N VAL A 225 0.19 15.80 4.20
CA VAL A 225 -0.22 17.10 3.65
C VAL A 225 -1.71 17.09 3.30
N THR A 226 -2.18 16.11 2.53
CA THR A 226 -3.59 16.00 2.14
C THR A 226 -4.52 15.90 3.36
N LEU A 227 -4.14 15.13 4.38
CA LEU A 227 -4.92 15.01 5.61
C LEU A 227 -4.96 16.34 6.38
N ASN A 228 -3.84 17.06 6.46
CA ASN A 228 -3.80 18.38 7.08
C ASN A 228 -4.66 19.40 6.31
N ASP A 229 -4.68 19.36 4.98
CA ASP A 229 -5.54 20.22 4.17
C ASP A 229 -7.02 19.91 4.41
N MET A 230 -7.38 18.63 4.53
CA MET A 230 -8.75 18.22 4.89
C MET A 230 -9.14 18.72 6.28
N LEU A 231 -8.24 18.60 7.26
CA LEU A 231 -8.46 19.09 8.63
C LEU A 231 -8.65 20.61 8.64
N ALA A 232 -7.84 21.36 7.90
CA ALA A 232 -7.96 22.81 7.79
C ALA A 232 -9.30 23.24 7.17
N ARG A 233 -9.78 22.52 6.15
CA ARG A 233 -11.11 22.76 5.56
C ARG A 233 -12.23 22.50 6.55
N LEU A 234 -12.14 21.42 7.32
CA LEU A 234 -13.13 21.09 8.34
C LEU A 234 -13.16 22.13 9.47
N GLU A 235 -11.99 22.59 9.92
CA GLU A 235 -11.87 23.66 10.92
C GLU A 235 -12.50 24.97 10.41
N SER A 236 -12.16 25.39 9.18
CA SER A 236 -12.75 26.57 8.55
C SER A 236 -14.28 26.46 8.39
N ALA A 237 -14.80 25.29 8.02
CA ALA A 237 -16.25 25.07 7.92
C ALA A 237 -16.93 25.16 9.29
N ARG A 238 -16.32 24.56 10.31
CA ARG A 238 -16.84 24.61 11.69
C ARG A 238 -16.84 26.02 12.25
N ASP A 239 -15.81 26.81 11.99
CA ASP A 239 -15.74 28.20 12.48
C ASP A 239 -16.75 29.10 11.77
N ARG A 240 -16.95 28.93 10.46
CA ARG A 240 -18.04 29.58 9.72
C ARG A 240 -19.41 29.21 10.27
N GLN A 241 -19.66 27.93 10.54
CA GLN A 241 -20.93 27.48 11.15
C GLN A 241 -21.15 28.09 12.53
N ARG A 242 -20.11 28.18 13.38
CA ARG A 242 -20.20 28.81 14.70
C ARG A 242 -20.50 30.30 14.60
N ALA A 243 -19.82 31.01 13.71
CA ALA A 243 -20.05 32.44 13.47
C ALA A 243 -21.49 32.67 12.99
N PHE A 244 -21.95 31.89 12.00
CA PHE A 244 -23.32 31.96 11.49
C PHE A 244 -24.37 31.74 12.58
N VAL A 245 -24.20 30.71 13.43
CA VAL A 245 -25.13 30.46 14.56
C VAL A 245 -25.09 31.60 15.58
N ALA A 246 -23.92 32.16 15.87
CA ALA A 246 -23.79 33.28 16.80
C ALA A 246 -24.46 34.55 16.27
N ASP A 247 -24.25 34.88 15.00
CA ASP A 247 -24.83 36.05 14.35
C ASP A 247 -26.36 35.91 14.24
N ALA A 248 -26.85 34.75 13.80
CA ALA A 248 -28.28 34.44 13.76
C ALA A 248 -28.93 34.56 15.16
N ALA A 249 -28.28 34.05 16.21
CA ALA A 249 -28.80 34.17 17.57
C ALA A 249 -28.85 35.62 18.05
N HIS A 250 -27.90 36.46 17.63
CA HIS A 250 -27.89 37.88 17.97
C HIS A 250 -29.02 38.65 17.27
N GLU A 251 -29.14 38.47 15.95
CA GLU A 251 -30.16 39.14 15.13
C GLU A 251 -31.59 38.73 15.51
N LEU A 252 -31.82 37.48 15.94
CA LEU A 252 -33.13 37.03 16.43
C LEU A 252 -33.46 37.57 17.84
N ARG A 253 -32.45 37.77 18.69
CA ARG A 253 -32.67 38.21 20.08
C ARG A 253 -33.19 39.65 20.15
N SER A 254 -32.73 40.54 19.26
CA SER A 254 -33.14 41.96 19.27
C SER A 254 -34.66 42.15 19.08
N PRO A 255 -35.31 41.68 17.99
CA PRO A 255 -36.75 41.85 17.80
C PRO A 255 -37.56 41.10 18.87
N LEU A 256 -37.11 39.92 19.34
CA LEU A 256 -37.75 39.23 20.46
C LEU A 256 -37.73 40.06 21.76
N THR A 257 -36.65 40.81 21.99
CA THR A 257 -36.53 41.69 23.17
C THR A 257 -37.44 42.91 23.03
N ASN A 258 -37.59 43.47 21.83
CA ASN A 258 -38.51 44.57 21.54
C ASN A 258 -39.96 44.17 21.75
N ILE A 259 -40.42 43.10 21.08
CA ILE A 259 -41.76 42.50 21.27
C ILE A 259 -42.07 42.31 22.75
N ARG A 260 -41.12 41.74 23.51
CA ARG A 260 -41.28 41.54 24.95
C ARG A 260 -41.43 42.86 25.71
N THR A 261 -40.61 43.86 25.38
CA THR A 261 -40.62 45.16 26.06
C THR A 261 -41.93 45.92 25.78
N GLU A 262 -42.40 45.91 24.54
CA GLU A 262 -43.68 46.50 24.13
C GLU A 262 -44.86 45.87 24.87
N LEU A 263 -44.90 44.52 24.94
CA LEU A 263 -45.91 43.80 25.71
C LEU A 263 -45.84 44.10 27.23
N GLU A 264 -44.64 44.21 27.79
CA GLU A 264 -44.45 44.59 29.20
C GLU A 264 -44.93 46.01 29.49
N VAL A 265 -44.68 46.97 28.58
CA VAL A 265 -45.12 48.38 28.68
C VAL A 265 -46.65 48.49 28.51
N ALA A 266 -47.21 47.86 27.48
CA ALA A 266 -48.64 47.77 27.26
C ALA A 266 -49.39 47.21 28.48
N ARG A 267 -48.86 46.13 29.07
CA ARG A 267 -49.45 45.54 30.29
C ARG A 267 -49.38 46.48 31.50
N ARG A 268 -48.36 47.34 31.61
CA ARG A 268 -48.25 48.32 32.71
C ARG A 268 -49.19 49.51 32.54
N LEU A 269 -49.44 49.95 31.31
CA LEU A 269 -50.32 51.09 30.99
C LEU A 269 -51.81 50.72 31.05
N GLY A 270 -52.15 49.43 30.85
CA GLY A 270 -53.53 48.93 30.99
C GLY A 270 -54.48 49.63 30.01
N ASP A 271 -55.56 50.22 30.53
CA ASP A 271 -56.59 50.92 29.74
C ASP A 271 -56.07 52.18 29.02
N ARG A 272 -54.88 52.67 29.39
CA ARG A 272 -54.24 53.83 28.74
C ARG A 272 -53.37 53.45 27.53
N THR A 273 -53.30 52.16 27.21
CA THR A 273 -52.50 51.65 26.10
C THR A 273 -53.25 51.84 24.78
N ASP A 274 -52.55 52.36 23.78
CA ASP A 274 -53.02 52.34 22.40
C ASP A 274 -52.78 50.95 21.80
N TRP A 275 -53.73 50.04 22.04
CA TRP A 275 -53.67 48.66 21.56
C TRP A 275 -53.53 48.54 20.04
N PRO A 276 -54.21 49.35 19.20
CA PRO A 276 -53.95 49.40 17.76
C PRO A 276 -52.48 49.64 17.42
N ALA A 277 -51.84 50.66 18.01
CA ALA A 277 -50.44 50.97 17.73
C ALA A 277 -49.50 49.83 18.18
N VAL A 278 -49.73 49.24 19.35
CA VAL A 278 -48.95 48.09 19.84
C VAL A 278 -49.14 46.86 18.92
N ALA A 279 -50.34 46.63 18.41
CA ALA A 279 -50.59 45.52 17.49
C ALA A 279 -49.87 45.70 16.16
N ASP A 280 -49.83 46.94 15.64
CA ASP A 280 -49.10 47.28 14.41
C ASP A 280 -47.58 47.10 14.59
N ASP A 281 -47.01 47.54 15.72
CA ASP A 281 -45.58 47.38 16.04
C ASP A 281 -45.20 45.89 16.19
N LEU A 282 -46.01 45.11 16.91
CA LEU A 282 -45.82 43.67 17.06
C LEU A 282 -45.92 42.91 15.72
N LEU A 283 -46.83 43.33 14.84
CA LEU A 283 -46.96 42.75 13.50
C LEU A 283 -45.70 43.04 12.68
N ALA A 284 -45.21 44.28 12.70
CA ALA A 284 -44.00 44.68 11.99
C ALA A 284 -42.76 43.92 12.48
N ASP A 285 -42.59 43.74 13.79
CA ASP A 285 -41.49 42.96 14.36
C ASP A 285 -41.61 41.45 14.04
N SER A 286 -42.83 40.91 14.00
CA SER A 286 -43.08 39.52 13.58
C SER A 286 -42.76 39.31 12.09
N GLU A 287 -43.15 40.24 11.21
CA GLU A 287 -42.80 40.20 9.79
C GLU A 287 -41.29 40.32 9.56
N ARG A 288 -40.61 41.12 10.39
CA ARG A 288 -39.15 41.22 10.37
C ARG A 288 -38.48 39.91 10.80
N LEU A 289 -38.97 39.27 11.86
CA LEU A 289 -38.51 37.94 12.27
C LEU A 289 -38.73 36.89 11.18
N GLY A 290 -39.90 36.90 10.53
CA GLY A 290 -40.21 36.01 9.41
C GLY A 290 -39.21 36.15 8.26
N ARG A 291 -38.95 37.39 7.82
CA ARG A 291 -37.94 37.67 6.78
C ARG A 291 -36.53 37.21 7.19
N LEU A 292 -36.14 37.44 8.44
CA LEU A 292 -34.82 37.02 8.93
C LEU A 292 -34.68 35.49 8.94
N VAL A 293 -35.73 34.76 9.29
CA VAL A 293 -35.75 33.29 9.22
C VAL A 293 -35.67 32.80 7.77
N ASP A 294 -36.43 33.41 6.85
CA ASP A 294 -36.38 33.08 5.44
C ASP A 294 -34.99 33.31 4.82
N ASP A 295 -34.33 34.41 5.21
CA ASP A 295 -32.96 34.73 4.80
C ASP A 295 -31.94 33.73 5.36
N LEU A 296 -32.07 33.34 6.63
CA LEU A 296 -31.21 32.31 7.24
C LEU A 296 -31.41 30.94 6.59
N LEU A 297 -32.65 30.56 6.26
CA LEU A 297 -32.95 29.30 5.56
C LEU A 297 -32.42 29.31 4.12
N LEU A 298 -32.42 30.48 3.46
CA LEU A 298 -31.81 30.65 2.15
C LEU A 298 -30.29 30.46 2.24
N LEU A 299 -29.64 31.14 3.17
CA LEU A 299 -28.18 31.07 3.35
C LEU A 299 -27.74 29.64 3.68
N ALA A 300 -28.45 28.93 4.57
CA ALA A 300 -28.16 27.54 4.91
C ALA A 300 -28.22 26.62 3.68
N ARG A 301 -29.19 26.82 2.77
CA ARG A 301 -29.30 26.04 1.52
C ARG A 301 -28.16 26.32 0.54
N LEU A 302 -27.68 27.56 0.50
CA LEU A 302 -26.55 27.94 -0.36
C LEU A 302 -25.22 27.40 0.16
N ASP A 303 -25.04 27.32 1.49
CA ASP A 303 -23.84 26.74 2.11
C ASP A 303 -23.76 25.20 1.99
N GLU A 304 -24.90 24.51 1.92
CA GLU A 304 -24.96 23.05 1.74
C GLU A 304 -24.61 22.58 0.33
N GLU A 305 -24.72 23.44 -0.69
CA GLU A 305 -24.32 23.10 -2.06
C GLU A 305 -22.82 23.27 -2.24
N PRO A 306 -22.03 22.18 -2.37
CA PRO A 306 -20.63 22.31 -2.66
C PRO A 306 -20.50 22.90 -4.08
N ALA A 307 -19.56 23.82 -4.27
CA ALA A 307 -19.08 24.29 -5.57
C ALA A 307 -18.46 23.17 -6.46
N GLN A 308 -18.73 21.89 -6.16
CA GLN A 308 -18.30 20.71 -6.89
C GLN A 308 -19.51 19.79 -7.08
N GLY A 309 -20.27 20.06 -8.14
CA GLY A 309 -21.46 19.30 -8.48
C GLY A 309 -22.67 20.21 -8.60
N SER A 310 -22.58 21.17 -9.53
CA SER A 310 -23.73 21.82 -10.13
C SER A 310 -24.70 20.75 -10.64
N SER A 311 -25.62 20.33 -9.77
CA SER A 311 -26.95 19.91 -10.20
C SER A 311 -27.39 20.99 -11.16
N ARG A 312 -27.67 20.58 -12.41
CA ARG A 312 -27.99 21.45 -13.55
C ARG A 312 -29.15 22.41 -13.21
N ARG A 313 -28.86 23.53 -12.54
CA ARG A 313 -29.70 24.72 -12.61
C ARG A 313 -29.59 25.23 -14.04
N ALA A 314 -30.72 25.61 -14.62
CA ALA A 314 -30.78 26.07 -16.00
C ALA A 314 -30.14 27.46 -16.11
N VAL A 315 -28.80 27.51 -16.13
CA VAL A 315 -28.03 28.71 -16.43
C VAL A 315 -28.26 29.03 -17.91
N GLY A 316 -28.89 30.17 -18.19
CA GLY A 316 -29.22 30.62 -19.54
C GLY A 316 -28.84 32.08 -19.77
N PRO A 317 -28.88 32.56 -21.02
CA PRO A 317 -28.69 33.98 -21.31
C PRO A 317 -29.88 34.79 -20.77
N VAL A 318 -29.59 35.79 -19.94
CA VAL A 318 -30.56 36.72 -19.34
C VAL A 318 -30.26 38.14 -19.81
N GLU A 319 -31.25 38.83 -20.34
CA GLU A 319 -31.14 40.25 -20.70
C GLU A 319 -31.36 41.11 -19.45
N LEU A 320 -30.32 41.80 -19.01
CA LEU A 320 -30.32 42.56 -17.76
C LEU A 320 -31.30 43.75 -17.81
N GLY A 321 -31.51 44.36 -18.98
CA GLY A 321 -32.45 45.47 -19.12
C GLY A 321 -33.89 45.06 -18.83
N GLU A 322 -34.34 43.93 -19.36
CA GLU A 322 -35.65 43.33 -19.12
C GLU A 322 -35.83 42.94 -17.66
N LEU A 323 -34.80 42.34 -17.07
CA LEU A 323 -34.82 41.96 -15.66
C LEU A 323 -34.95 43.19 -14.74
N LEU A 324 -34.19 44.25 -14.99
CA LEU A 324 -34.26 45.50 -14.22
C LEU A 324 -35.62 46.18 -14.35
N ARG A 325 -36.21 46.22 -15.56
CA ARG A 325 -37.57 46.74 -15.76
C ARG A 325 -38.59 45.96 -14.94
N ALA A 326 -38.55 44.63 -15.02
CA ALA A 326 -39.47 43.77 -14.29
C ALA A 326 -39.36 43.92 -12.75
N VAL A 327 -38.17 44.24 -12.23
CA VAL A 327 -37.96 44.51 -10.80
C VAL A 327 -38.42 45.92 -10.42
N ALA A 328 -38.13 46.95 -11.23
CA ALA A 328 -38.53 48.32 -10.96
C ALA A 328 -40.06 48.50 -10.98
N ASP A 329 -40.76 47.81 -11.89
CA ASP A 329 -42.23 47.86 -12.02
C ASP A 329 -42.96 47.37 -10.76
N ARG A 330 -42.30 46.59 -9.88
CA ARG A 330 -42.86 46.15 -8.60
C ARG A 330 -42.88 47.22 -7.51
N TYR A 331 -42.12 48.32 -7.65
CA TYR A 331 -41.95 49.33 -6.60
C TYR A 331 -42.32 50.73 -7.13
N PRO A 332 -43.63 51.05 -7.23
CA PRO A 332 -44.10 52.33 -7.78
C PRO A 332 -43.86 53.53 -6.85
N SER A 333 -43.56 53.34 -5.56
CA SER A 333 -43.29 54.44 -4.62
C SER A 333 -42.45 53.98 -3.41
N PRO A 334 -41.35 54.68 -3.03
CA PRO A 334 -40.67 55.75 -3.76
C PRO A 334 -40.14 55.29 -5.13
N PRO A 335 -40.02 56.20 -6.13
CA PRO A 335 -39.76 55.81 -7.51
C PRO A 335 -38.35 55.22 -7.67
N VAL A 336 -38.30 54.00 -8.21
CA VAL A 336 -37.04 53.36 -8.65
C VAL A 336 -36.73 53.84 -10.06
N ARG A 337 -35.72 54.70 -10.21
CA ARG A 337 -35.26 55.21 -11.52
C ARG A 337 -34.39 54.16 -12.20
N LEU A 338 -34.59 53.97 -13.51
CA LEU A 338 -33.79 53.07 -14.33
C LEU A 338 -32.85 53.87 -15.24
N ARG A 339 -31.58 53.46 -15.26
CA ARG A 339 -30.60 53.89 -16.28
C ARG A 339 -30.13 52.67 -17.05
N LEU A 340 -30.76 52.45 -18.20
CA LEU A 340 -30.44 51.36 -19.11
C LEU A 340 -29.49 51.83 -20.21
N PRO A 341 -28.55 51.00 -20.68
CA PRO A 341 -27.71 51.30 -21.82
C PRO A 341 -28.49 51.22 -23.15
N ASP A 342 -27.93 51.81 -24.21
CA ASP A 342 -28.57 51.92 -25.53
C ASP A 342 -28.72 50.58 -26.29
N GLY A 343 -28.20 49.47 -25.76
CA GLY A 343 -28.27 48.14 -26.37
C GLY A 343 -28.47 47.02 -25.34
N PRO A 344 -28.94 45.83 -25.77
CA PRO A 344 -29.24 44.73 -24.87
C PRO A 344 -27.96 44.22 -24.20
N VAL A 345 -28.00 44.10 -22.88
CA VAL A 345 -26.86 43.61 -22.08
C VAL A 345 -27.22 42.24 -21.54
N TRP A 346 -26.46 41.25 -21.99
CA TRP A 346 -26.69 39.86 -21.63
C TRP A 346 -25.72 39.40 -20.54
N THR A 347 -26.23 38.64 -19.58
CA THR A 347 -25.44 37.88 -18.61
C THR A 347 -25.85 36.41 -18.64
N GLU A 348 -24.96 35.52 -18.20
CA GLU A 348 -25.32 34.13 -17.93
C GLU A 348 -25.75 34.01 -16.46
N GLY A 349 -26.90 33.37 -16.20
CA GLY A 349 -27.40 33.17 -14.85
C GLY A 349 -28.78 32.50 -14.81
N ASP A 350 -29.26 32.24 -13.60
CA ASP A 350 -30.66 31.86 -13.35
C ASP A 350 -31.51 33.15 -13.26
N PRO A 351 -32.52 33.34 -14.13
CA PRO A 351 -33.37 34.54 -14.09
C PRO A 351 -34.04 34.80 -12.74
N GLU A 352 -34.44 33.76 -12.00
CA GLU A 352 -35.12 33.90 -10.71
C GLU A 352 -34.16 34.26 -9.58
N GLU A 353 -32.96 33.69 -9.56
CA GLU A 353 -31.93 34.08 -8.58
C GLU A 353 -31.48 35.53 -8.80
N LEU A 354 -31.26 35.93 -10.06
CA LEU A 354 -30.90 37.31 -10.39
C LEU A 354 -32.04 38.28 -10.04
N ARG A 355 -33.30 37.92 -10.31
CA ARG A 355 -34.47 38.70 -9.90
C ARG A 355 -34.48 38.89 -8.38
N ARG A 356 -34.30 37.81 -7.63
CA ARG A 356 -34.32 37.82 -6.16
C ARG A 356 -33.20 38.68 -5.57
N VAL A 357 -31.97 38.57 -6.09
CA VAL A 357 -30.84 39.43 -5.67
C VAL A 357 -31.18 40.90 -5.91
N LEU A 358 -31.68 41.25 -7.10
CA LEU A 358 -32.05 42.62 -7.43
C LEU A 358 -33.19 43.12 -6.55
N THR A 359 -34.21 42.31 -6.29
CA THR A 359 -35.29 42.63 -5.35
C THR A 359 -34.75 42.93 -3.96
N ASN A 360 -33.89 42.07 -3.40
CA ASN A 360 -33.30 42.28 -2.08
C ASN A 360 -32.46 43.57 -2.02
N LEU A 361 -31.68 43.87 -3.07
CA LEU A 361 -30.89 45.10 -3.15
C LEU A 361 -31.78 46.35 -3.24
N VAL A 362 -32.86 46.30 -4.01
CA VAL A 362 -33.83 47.40 -4.15
C VAL A 362 -34.58 47.62 -2.84
N GLU A 363 -35.04 46.57 -2.17
CA GLU A 363 -35.69 46.67 -0.85
C GLU A 363 -34.75 47.26 0.20
N ASN A 364 -33.48 46.87 0.18
CA ASN A 364 -32.47 47.46 1.05
C ASN A 364 -32.24 48.94 0.73
N ALA A 365 -32.13 49.28 -0.55
CA ALA A 365 -31.96 50.67 -0.98
C ALA A 365 -33.17 51.54 -0.62
N LEU A 366 -34.40 51.06 -0.82
CA LEU A 366 -35.63 51.78 -0.48
C LEU A 366 -35.79 52.01 1.02
N ARG A 367 -35.37 51.05 1.86
CA ARG A 367 -35.39 51.20 3.32
C ARG A 367 -34.48 52.33 3.82
N HIS A 368 -33.39 52.61 3.11
CA HIS A 368 -32.38 53.58 3.53
C HIS A 368 -32.40 54.88 2.70
N ALA A 369 -33.10 54.92 1.57
CA ALA A 369 -33.21 56.09 0.71
C ALA A 369 -34.20 57.12 1.25
N ARG A 370 -33.87 58.41 1.11
CA ARG A 370 -34.73 59.54 1.51
C ARG A 370 -35.55 60.12 0.35
N SER A 371 -35.14 59.90 -0.90
CA SER A 371 -35.79 60.47 -2.10
C SER A 371 -36.04 59.45 -3.21
N ASP A 372 -34.99 58.76 -3.68
CA ASP A 372 -35.07 57.89 -4.86
C ASP A 372 -33.94 56.86 -4.91
N VAL A 373 -34.19 55.76 -5.62
CA VAL A 373 -33.24 54.67 -5.84
C VAL A 373 -32.95 54.57 -7.34
N LEU A 374 -31.67 54.60 -7.73
CA LEU A 374 -31.26 54.42 -9.14
C LEU A 374 -30.71 53.01 -9.37
N LEU A 375 -31.34 52.28 -10.28
CA LEU A 375 -30.85 51.02 -10.84
C LEU A 375 -30.17 51.29 -12.19
N ALA A 376 -28.87 50.98 -12.29
CA ALA A 376 -28.12 51.18 -13.52
C ALA A 376 -27.39 49.90 -13.95
N VAL A 377 -27.42 49.63 -15.27
CA VAL A 377 -26.58 48.61 -15.90
C VAL A 377 -25.48 49.33 -16.66
N THR A 378 -24.22 49.07 -16.28
CA THR A 378 -23.05 49.58 -17.00
C THR A 378 -22.47 48.46 -17.85
N GLY A 379 -22.57 48.60 -19.18
CA GLY A 379 -21.90 47.72 -20.12
C GLY A 379 -20.38 47.92 -20.13
N PRO A 380 -19.59 46.98 -20.68
CA PRO A 380 -18.14 47.16 -20.82
C PRO A 380 -17.84 48.42 -21.64
N HIS A 381 -16.97 49.27 -21.10
CA HIS A 381 -16.51 50.51 -21.72
C HIS A 381 -15.92 50.20 -23.11
N PRO A 382 -16.23 50.97 -24.18
CA PRO A 382 -15.78 50.68 -25.56
C PRO A 382 -14.27 50.78 -25.82
N ALA A 383 -13.42 50.89 -24.78
CA ALA A 383 -11.97 50.98 -24.91
C ALA A 383 -11.26 49.60 -24.95
N ASP A 384 -11.94 48.48 -24.71
CA ASP A 384 -11.32 47.15 -24.55
C ASP A 384 -11.49 46.21 -25.77
N ARG A 385 -11.67 46.76 -26.98
CA ARG A 385 -11.82 45.98 -28.24
C ARG A 385 -10.49 45.49 -28.84
N GLY A 386 -9.59 44.97 -28.01
CA GLY A 386 -8.35 44.41 -28.51
C GLY A 386 -7.73 43.42 -27.55
N VAL A 387 -8.26 42.19 -27.50
CA VAL A 387 -7.60 40.87 -27.33
C VAL A 387 -8.70 39.86 -26.92
N PRO A 388 -8.78 38.65 -27.53
CA PRO A 388 -9.78 37.65 -27.14
C PRO A 388 -9.35 36.93 -25.86
N VAL A 389 -9.98 37.28 -24.74
CA VAL A 389 -9.87 36.65 -23.41
C VAL A 389 -11.32 36.45 -22.90
N PRO A 390 -11.66 35.41 -22.10
CA PRO A 390 -13.05 35.00 -21.91
C PRO A 390 -13.91 36.09 -21.27
N ARG A 391 -15.18 36.16 -21.72
CA ARG A 391 -16.22 37.14 -21.35
C ARG A 391 -16.20 37.44 -19.84
N ARG A 392 -15.89 38.69 -19.48
CA ARG A 392 -16.13 39.24 -18.13
C ARG A 392 -17.63 39.59 -17.99
N PRO A 393 -18.26 39.30 -16.83
CA PRO A 393 -19.65 39.69 -16.60
C PRO A 393 -19.77 41.21 -16.40
N GLY A 394 -20.80 41.81 -16.99
CA GLY A 394 -21.18 43.20 -16.70
C GLY A 394 -21.73 43.31 -15.27
N GLY A 395 -21.38 44.38 -14.58
CA GLY A 395 -21.83 44.65 -13.21
C GLY A 395 -23.13 45.47 -13.19
N VAL A 396 -24.02 45.14 -12.25
CA VAL A 396 -25.18 45.97 -11.90
C VAL A 396 -24.78 46.85 -10.71
N ALA A 397 -25.06 48.16 -10.79
CA ALA A 397 -24.80 49.10 -9.71
C ALA A 397 -26.12 49.67 -9.18
N THR A 398 -26.30 49.60 -7.86
CA THR A 398 -27.42 50.23 -7.15
C THR A 398 -26.85 51.40 -6.36
N THR A 399 -27.37 52.61 -6.60
CA THR A 399 -26.94 53.82 -5.89
C THR A 399 -28.15 54.51 -5.29
N ALA A 400 -28.11 54.75 -3.98
CA ALA A 400 -29.08 55.57 -3.26
C ALA A 400 -28.52 57.00 -3.15
N SER A 401 -29.30 57.99 -3.59
CA SER A 401 -28.94 59.40 -3.34
C SER A 401 -29.39 59.80 -1.94
N GLY A 402 -28.52 60.50 -1.22
CA GLY A 402 -28.73 60.94 0.17
C GLY A 402 -29.62 62.17 0.33
#